data_AF-A0A430R7V1-F1
#
_entry.id   AF-A0A430R7V1-F1
#
_cell.length_a   1.000
_cell.length_b   1.000
_cell.length_c   1.000
_cell.angle_alpha   90.00
_cell.angle_beta   90.00
_cell.angle_gamma   90.00
#
_symmetry.space_group_name_H-M   'P 1'
#
loop_
_entity.id
_entity.type
_entity.pdbx_description
1 polymer ?
#
loop_
_entity_poly.entity_id
_entity_poly.type
_entity_poly.pdbx_seq_one_letter_code
_entity_poly.pdbx_strand_id
1 'polypeptide(L)' 'PGPLALSPSGTLYLGGKLGLWRRTEAGWRRIWQGAVLALTAHPQEEGWLAWVDERGTLWQGR' A
#
# COMPACT_ATOMS: atom_id res chain seq x y z
N PRO A 1 14.71 -0.43 1.77
CA PRO A 1 13.55 0.50 1.83
C PRO A 1 12.51 0.11 0.77
N GLY A 2 11.26 -0.08 1.16
CA GLY A 2 10.16 -0.37 0.23
C GLY A 2 9.36 0.90 -0.10
N PRO A 3 8.41 0.85 -1.06
CA PRO A 3 7.64 2.01 -1.44
C PRO A 3 6.70 2.47 -0.32
N LEU A 4 6.49 3.78 -0.22
CA LEU A 4 5.62 4.43 0.76
C LEU A 4 4.57 5.26 0.01
N ALA A 5 3.34 5.27 0.53
CA ALA A 5 2.28 6.12 0.03
C ALA A 5 1.46 6.70 1.20
N LEU A 6 0.94 7.92 1.01
CA LEU A 6 0.07 8.60 1.96
C LEU A 6 -1.30 8.81 1.31
N SER A 7 -2.38 8.48 2.02
CA SER A 7 -3.72 8.83 1.57
C SER A 7 -4.05 10.30 1.86
N PRO A 8 -5.17 10.84 1.32
CA PRO A 8 -5.59 12.21 1.59
C PRO A 8 -5.76 12.54 3.08
N SER A 9 -6.22 11.58 3.90
CA SER A 9 -6.32 11.75 5.36
C SER A 9 -5.00 11.58 6.11
N GLY A 10 -3.90 11.28 5.40
CA GLY A 10 -2.60 11.03 6.01
C GLY A 10 -2.40 9.60 6.50
N THR A 11 -3.26 8.65 6.11
CA THR A 11 -2.99 7.22 6.40
C THR A 11 -1.75 6.78 5.63
N LEU A 12 -0.75 6.26 6.34
CA LEU A 12 0.49 5.76 5.75
C LEU A 12 0.35 4.30 5.29
N TYR A 13 0.81 4.04 4.08
CA TYR A 13 0.92 2.69 3.50
C TYR A 13 2.39 2.38 3.20
N LEU A 14 2.79 1.15 3.51
CA LEU A 14 4.14 0.65 3.30
C LEU A 14 4.07 -0.64 2.48
N GLY A 15 4.72 -0.64 1.32
CA GLY A 15 4.97 -1.84 0.53
C GLY A 15 6.37 -2.39 0.77
N GLY A 16 6.59 -3.64 0.41
CA GLY A 16 7.91 -4.25 0.33
C GLY A 16 7.84 -5.76 0.12
N LYS A 17 8.97 -6.45 0.35
CA LYS A 17 9.09 -7.91 0.16
C LYS A 17 8.10 -8.74 0.99
N LEU A 18 7.61 -8.18 2.10
CA LEU A 18 6.75 -8.86 3.06
C LEU A 18 5.29 -8.39 3.02
N GLY A 19 4.86 -7.72 1.96
CA GLY A 19 3.45 -7.32 1.81
C GLY A 19 3.21 -5.83 1.68
N LEU A 20 1.92 -5.50 1.63
CA LEU A 20 1.37 -4.16 1.81
C LEU A 20 0.82 -4.02 3.23
N TRP A 21 1.18 -2.94 3.89
CA TRP A 21 0.82 -2.65 5.27
C TRP A 21 0.17 -1.27 5.35
N ARG A 22 -0.88 -1.17 6.15
CA ARG A 22 -1.58 0.08 6.47
C ARG A 22 -1.27 0.46 7.92
N ARG A 23 -0.91 1.73 8.14
CA ARG A 23 -0.77 2.29 9.50
C ARG A 23 -2.16 2.48 10.11
N THR A 24 -2.31 2.03 11.34
CA THR A 24 -3.49 2.18 12.20
C THR A 24 -3.05 2.74 13.54
N GLU A 25 -4.00 3.15 14.38
CA GLU A 25 -3.72 3.59 15.76
C GLU A 25 -3.02 2.49 16.58
N ALA A 26 -3.45 1.24 16.41
CA ALA A 26 -2.92 0.08 17.13
C ALA A 26 -1.58 -0.45 16.59
N GLY A 27 -1.10 0.04 15.44
CA GLY A 27 0.08 -0.53 14.79
C GLY A 27 -0.02 -0.62 13.28
N TRP A 28 0.74 -1.54 12.70
CA TRP A 28 0.68 -1.87 11.28
C TRP A 28 -0.22 -3.07 11.04
N ARG A 29 -1.18 -2.92 10.12
CA ARG A 29 -2.04 -4.01 9.67
C ARG A 29 -1.64 -4.44 8.27
N ARG A 30 -1.34 -5.72 8.07
CA ARG A 30 -1.08 -6.28 6.74
C ARG A 30 -2.39 -6.39 5.95
N ILE A 31 -2.39 -5.91 4.72
CA ILE A 31 -3.54 -5.95 3.81
C ILE A 31 -3.25 -6.72 2.51
N TRP A 32 -1.98 -6.99 2.22
CA TRP A 32 -1.57 -7.85 1.10
C TRP A 32 -0.38 -8.72 1.50
N GLN A 33 -0.34 -9.96 1.01
CA GLN A 33 0.71 -10.91 1.35
C GLN A 33 1.92 -10.89 0.39
N GLY A 34 1.71 -10.65 -0.90
CA GLY A 34 2.77 -10.68 -1.91
C GLY A 34 3.74 -9.50 -1.80
N ALA A 35 4.91 -9.62 -2.43
CA ALA A 35 5.84 -8.50 -2.51
C ALA A 35 5.22 -7.32 -3.26
N VAL A 36 5.54 -6.09 -2.82
CA VAL A 36 5.10 -4.85 -3.45
C VAL A 36 6.31 -4.07 -3.94
N LEU A 37 6.42 -3.93 -5.27
CA LEU A 37 7.54 -3.26 -5.94
C LEU A 37 7.27 -1.76 -6.14
N ALA A 38 6.03 -1.39 -6.42
CA ALA A 38 5.56 -0.01 -6.54
C ALA A 38 4.22 0.14 -5.83
N LEU A 39 3.97 1.32 -5.27
CA LEU A 39 2.76 1.64 -4.50
C LEU A 39 2.41 3.10 -4.68
N THR A 40 1.12 3.38 -4.89
CA THR A 40 0.56 4.72 -4.85
C THR A 40 -0.82 4.71 -4.18
N ALA A 41 -1.19 5.83 -3.57
CA ALA A 41 -2.52 6.07 -3.05
C ALA A 41 -3.26 7.06 -3.96
N HIS A 42 -4.57 6.89 -4.11
CA HIS A 42 -5.37 7.81 -4.90
C HIS A 42 -5.38 9.20 -4.23
N PRO A 43 -5.08 10.29 -4.97
CA PRO A 43 -4.88 11.60 -4.36
C PRO A 43 -6.17 12.26 -3.85
N GLN A 44 -7.35 11.76 -4.22
CA GLN A 44 -8.65 12.29 -3.77
C GLN A 44 -9.56 11.25 -3.12
N GLU A 45 -9.27 9.95 -3.26
CA GLU A 45 -10.18 8.89 -2.80
C GLU A 45 -9.53 8.14 -1.65
N GLU A 46 -10.09 8.29 -0.46
CA GLU A 46 -9.55 7.65 0.74
C GLU A 46 -9.59 6.12 0.62
N GLY A 47 -8.50 5.50 1.05
CA GLY A 47 -8.32 4.05 1.01
C GLY A 47 -8.06 3.45 -0.38
N TRP A 48 -8.25 4.17 -1.48
CA TRP A 48 -7.99 3.61 -2.81
C TRP A 48 -6.49 3.57 -3.11
N LEU A 49 -5.98 2.41 -3.49
CA LEU A 49 -4.57 2.13 -3.72
C LEU A 49 -4.36 1.46 -5.08
N ALA A 50 -3.17 1.64 -5.63
CA ALA A 50 -2.65 0.80 -6.72
C ALA A 50 -1.23 0.33 -6.39
N TRP A 51 -0.93 -0.93 -6.68
CA TRP A 51 0.38 -1.51 -6.41
C TRP A 51 0.80 -2.55 -7.45
N VAL A 52 2.10 -2.73 -7.60
CA VAL A 52 2.69 -3.72 -8.52
C VAL A 52 3.33 -4.84 -7.72
N ASP A 53 2.99 -6.08 -8.05
CA ASP A 53 3.58 -7.27 -7.41
C ASP A 53 4.91 -7.72 -8.06
N GLU A 54 5.53 -8.77 -7.51
CA GLU A 54 6.79 -9.33 -8.02
C GLU A 54 6.71 -9.89 -9.45
N ARG A 55 5.50 -10.15 -9.97
CA ARG A 55 5.28 -10.63 -11.33
C ARG A 55 5.04 -9.47 -12.30
N GLY A 56 5.07 -8.22 -11.82
CA GLY A 56 4.72 -7.05 -12.62
C GLY A 56 3.21 -6.85 -12.78
N THR A 57 2.38 -7.57 -12.01
CA THR A 57 0.92 -7.42 -12.09
C THR A 57 0.51 -6.15 -11.37
N LEU A 58 -0.28 -5.31 -12.04
CA LEU A 58 -0.92 -4.14 -11.44
C LEU A 58 -2.22 -4.56 -10.74
N TRP A 59 -2.32 -4.23 -9.46
CA TRP A 59 -3.49 -4.39 -8.63
C TRP A 59 -4.04 -3.03 -8.21
N GLN A 60 -5.35 -2.94 -7.98
CA GLN A 60 -6.00 -1.75 -7.42
C GLN A 60 -7.19 -2.14 -6.54
N GLY A 61 -7.46 -1.34 -5.51
CA GLY A 61 -8.58 -1.58 -4.59
C GLY A 61 -8.51 -0.75 -3.30
N ARG A 62 -9.47 -1.00 -2.41
CA ARG A 62 -9.57 -0.43 -1.04
C ARG A 62 -9.14 -1.42 0.03
#